data_AF-A0A6C0PAL1-F1
#
_entry.id   AF-A0A6C0PAL1-F1
#
_cell.length_a   1.000
_cell.length_b   1.000
_cell.length_c   1.000
_cell.angle_alpha   90.00
_cell.angle_beta   90.00
_cell.angle_gamma   90.00
#
_symmetry.space_group_name_H-M   'P 1'
#
loop_
_entity.id
_entity.type
_entity.pdbx_description
1 polymer ?
#
loop_
_entity_poly.entity_id
_entity_poly.type
_entity_poly.pdbx_seq_one_letter_code
_entity_poly.pdbx_strand_id
1 'polypeptide(L)'
;MEYKHIWGELETRRFGITELENGYQYGFPGDAETLRLVNEWVSMERKCCPFLTFKVIASNTDEPVLLQLTGNEEAKAFMRTDIESNINIIIGKSQEKQ
;
A
#
# COMPACT_ATOMS: atom_id res chain seq x y z
N MET A 1 5.01 -10.00 -11.51
CA MET A 1 5.88 -10.24 -10.33
C MET A 1 5.01 -10.84 -9.24
N GLU A 2 5.58 -11.64 -8.34
CA GLU A 2 4.80 -12.18 -7.22
C GLU A 2 4.50 -11.10 -6.16
N TYR A 3 3.29 -11.12 -5.60
CA TYR A 3 2.84 -10.14 -4.57
C TYR A 3 3.85 -10.00 -3.43
N LYS A 4 4.35 -11.13 -2.92
CA LYS A 4 5.30 -11.20 -1.80
C LYS A 4 6.59 -10.44 -2.09
N HIS A 5 7.07 -10.51 -3.33
CA HIS A 5 8.27 -9.80 -3.74
C HIS A 5 8.02 -8.29 -3.81
N ILE A 6 6.92 -7.87 -4.44
CA ILE A 6 6.57 -6.44 -4.55
C ILE A 6 6.39 -5.81 -3.18
N TRP A 7 5.66 -6.48 -2.28
CA TRP A 7 5.41 -5.98 -0.94
C TRP A 7 6.69 -5.87 -0.12
N GLY A 8 7.54 -6.91 -0.16
CA GLY A 8 8.82 -6.89 0.54
C GLY A 8 9.72 -5.74 0.07
N GLU A 9 9.77 -5.48 -1.23
CA GLU A 9 10.52 -4.33 -1.77
C GLU A 9 9.93 -2.98 -1.37
N LEU A 10 8.61 -2.84 -1.35
CA LEU A 10 7.97 -1.59 -0.90
C LEU A 10 8.20 -1.36 0.61
N GLU A 11 8.14 -2.40 1.44
CA GLU A 11 8.41 -2.29 2.87
C GLU A 11 9.82 -1.79 3.17
N THR A 12 10.84 -2.28 2.45
CA THR A 12 12.23 -1.85 2.64
C THR A 12 12.49 -0.44 2.13
N ARG A 13 11.74 -0.01 1.11
CA ARG A 13 11.85 1.33 0.50
C ARG A 13 11.06 2.40 1.25
N ARG A 14 10.06 2.03 2.05
CA ARG A 14 9.22 2.99 2.76
C ARG A 14 10.03 3.76 3.79
N PHE A 15 10.06 5.09 3.67
CA PHE A 15 10.76 5.95 4.63
C PHE A 15 9.82 6.67 5.61
N GLY A 16 8.50 6.68 5.35
CA GLY A 16 7.56 7.44 6.17
C GLY A 16 6.11 6.97 6.07
N ILE A 17 5.38 7.21 7.16
CA ILE A 17 3.93 7.03 7.26
C ILE A 17 3.36 8.30 7.87
N THR A 18 2.32 8.86 7.25
CA THR A 18 1.58 10.01 7.77
C THR A 18 0.11 9.62 7.90
N GLU A 19 -0.47 9.77 9.09
CA GLU A 19 -1.91 9.58 9.28
C GLU A 19 -2.67 10.76 8.64
N LEU A 20 -3.72 10.44 7.90
CA LEU A 20 -4.66 11.39 7.30
C LEU A 20 -6.01 11.31 8.04
N GLU A 21 -6.88 12.28 7.80
CA GLU A 21 -8.24 12.29 8.37
C GLU A 21 -8.96 10.97 8.10
N ASN A 22 -8.91 10.47 6.87
CA ASN A 22 -9.63 9.28 6.40
C ASN A 22 -8.72 8.14 5.91
N GLY A 23 -7.48 8.05 6.41
CA GLY A 23 -6.55 7.00 5.98
C GLY A 23 -5.09 7.28 6.30
N TYR A 24 -4.20 6.81 5.43
CA TYR A 24 -2.75 6.91 5.61
C TYR A 24 -2.05 7.28 4.30
N GLN A 25 -0.90 7.93 4.43
CA GLN A 25 0.02 8.20 3.34
C GLN A 25 1.37 7.52 3.62
N TYR A 26 1.87 6.79 2.64
CA TYR A 26 3.20 6.22 2.63
C TYR A 26 4.13 7.01 1.72
N GLY A 27 5.36 7.24 2.18
CA GLY A 27 6.42 7.88 1.40
C GLY A 27 7.48 6.87 0.95
N PHE A 28 7.84 6.94 -0.34
CA PHE A 28 8.87 6.12 -0.96
C PHE A 28 9.81 6.95 -1.85
N PRO A 29 11.03 6.48 -2.15
CA PRO A 29 11.95 7.15 -3.06
C PRO A 29 11.33 7.51 -4.42
N GLY A 30 11.79 8.61 -5.02
CA GLY A 30 11.26 9.14 -6.29
C GLY A 30 11.65 8.36 -7.55
N ASP A 31 12.34 7.24 -7.42
CA ASP A 31 12.90 6.51 -8.55
C ASP A 31 11.85 5.73 -9.36
N ALA A 32 12.18 5.45 -10.62
CA ALA A 32 11.27 4.79 -11.57
C ALA A 32 10.88 3.37 -11.14
N GLU A 33 11.75 2.66 -10.42
CA GLU A 33 11.47 1.32 -9.93
C GLU A 33 10.41 1.38 -8.83
N THR A 34 10.53 2.33 -7.91
CA THR A 34 9.56 2.57 -6.85
C THR A 34 8.18 2.91 -7.43
N LEU A 35 8.11 3.82 -8.41
CA LEU A 35 6.85 4.15 -9.08
C LEU A 35 6.19 2.92 -9.74
N ARG A 36 7.00 2.06 -10.38
CA ARG A 36 6.53 0.81 -11.00
C ARG A 36 6.00 -0.17 -9.95
N LEU A 37 6.73 -0.36 -8.85
CA LEU A 37 6.34 -1.25 -7.75
C LEU A 37 5.02 -0.81 -7.10
N VAL A 38 4.88 0.49 -6.81
CA VAL A 38 3.66 1.06 -6.23
C VAL A 38 2.46 0.83 -7.15
N ASN A 39 2.57 1.12 -8.44
CA ASN A 39 1.46 0.94 -9.39
C ASN A 39 1.08 -0.53 -9.57
N GLU A 40 2.05 -1.44 -9.62
CA GLU A 40 1.79 -2.88 -9.70
C GLU A 40 1.03 -3.35 -8.45
N TRP A 41 1.49 -2.96 -7.26
CA TRP A 41 0.81 -3.30 -6.01
C TRP A 41 -0.62 -2.76 -5.95
N VAL A 42 -0.82 -1.48 -6.32
CA VAL A 42 -2.17 -0.88 -6.40
C VAL A 42 -3.07 -1.65 -7.38
N SER A 43 -2.54 -2.12 -8.52
CA SER A 43 -3.32 -2.89 -9.49
C SER A 43 -3.82 -4.23 -8.93
N MET A 44 -3.08 -4.83 -8.00
CA MET A 44 -3.44 -6.07 -7.30
C MET A 44 -4.46 -5.77 -6.20
N GLU A 45 -4.19 -4.80 -5.35
CA GLU A 45 -5.05 -4.48 -4.20
C GLU A 45 -6.43 -3.93 -4.57
N ARG A 46 -6.54 -3.21 -5.68
CA ARG A 46 -7.85 -2.75 -6.19
C ARG A 46 -8.84 -3.90 -6.46
N LYS A 47 -8.35 -5.14 -6.63
CA LYS A 47 -9.21 -6.33 -6.79
C LYS A 47 -9.66 -6.92 -5.45
N CYS A 48 -8.82 -6.83 -4.42
CA CYS A 48 -9.06 -7.41 -3.10
C CYS A 48 -9.79 -6.45 -2.15
N CYS A 49 -9.57 -5.14 -2.31
CA CYS A 49 -9.97 -4.09 -1.38
C CYS A 49 -10.86 -3.03 -2.07
N PRO A 50 -12.11 -3.37 -2.46
CA PRO A 50 -12.98 -2.47 -3.23
C PRO A 50 -13.47 -1.24 -2.44
N PHE A 51 -13.28 -1.24 -1.12
CA PHE A 51 -13.66 -0.16 -0.20
C PHE A 51 -12.57 0.91 -0.03
N LEU A 52 -11.35 0.65 -0.51
CA LEU A 52 -10.23 1.59 -0.44
C LEU A 52 -10.13 2.45 -1.69
N THR A 53 -9.83 3.73 -1.49
CA THR A 53 -9.38 4.65 -2.51
C THR A 53 -7.86 4.72 -2.48
N PHE A 54 -7.24 4.49 -3.64
CA PHE A 54 -5.80 4.53 -3.83
C PHE A 54 -5.44 5.77 -4.63
N LYS A 55 -4.53 6.61 -4.12
CA LYS A 55 -3.93 7.71 -4.89
C LYS A 55 -2.42 7.57 -4.92
N VAL A 56 -1.86 7.50 -6.12
CA VAL A 56 -0.42 7.57 -6.34
C VAL A 56 -0.09 8.99 -6.80
N ILE A 57 0.78 9.67 -6.06
CA ILE A 57 1.26 11.01 -6.35
C ILE A 57 2.74 10.89 -6.67
N ALA A 58 3.11 11.29 -7.87
CA ALA A 58 4.50 11.34 -8.31
C ALA A 58 4.69 12.63 -9.10
N SER A 59 5.75 13.37 -8.75
CA SER A 59 6.13 14.63 -9.40
C SER A 59 7.38 14.40 -10.25
N ASN A 60 8.29 15.37 -10.34
CA ASN A 60 9.58 15.16 -10.97
C ASN A 60 10.42 14.09 -10.21
N THR A 61 11.52 13.63 -10.80
CA THR A 61 12.34 12.53 -10.27
C THR A 61 13.05 12.83 -8.95
N ASP A 62 13.14 14.10 -8.57
CA ASP A 62 13.75 14.52 -7.30
C ASP A 62 12.73 14.49 -6.14
N GLU A 63 11.45 14.31 -6.46
CA GLU A 63 10.37 14.25 -5.49
C GLU A 63 9.98 12.81 -5.14
N PRO A 64 9.59 12.53 -3.88
CA PRO A 64 9.12 11.22 -3.47
C PRO A 64 7.89 10.74 -4.24
N VAL A 65 7.76 9.41 -4.34
CA VAL A 65 6.47 8.79 -4.66
C VAL A 65 5.66 8.68 -3.38
N LEU A 66 4.44 9.22 -3.39
CA LEU A 66 3.50 9.12 -2.28
C LEU A 66 2.34 8.20 -2.66
N LEU A 67 2.00 7.30 -1.76
CA LEU A 67 0.81 6.45 -1.87
C LEU A 67 -0.15 6.81 -0.74
N GLN A 68 -1.30 7.35 -1.09
CA GLN A 68 -2.40 7.55 -0.15
C GLN A 68 -3.39 6.40 -0.27
N LEU A 69 -3.72 5.82 0.87
CA LEU A 69 -4.76 4.83 1.02
C LEU A 69 -5.83 5.45 1.94
N THR A 70 -7.01 5.68 1.40
CA THR A 70 -8.12 6.30 2.14
C THR A 70 -9.40 5.50 2.02
N GLY A 71 -10.32 5.65 2.97
CA GLY A 71 -11.62 5.00 2.97
C GLY A 71 -12.57 5.66 3.95
N ASN A 72 -13.73 5.05 4.20
CA ASN A 72 -14.60 5.46 5.30
C ASN A 72 -13.96 5.12 6.67
N GLU A 73 -14.59 5.56 7.77
CA GLU A 73 -14.08 5.33 9.12
C GLU A 73 -13.85 3.84 9.43
N GLU A 74 -14.72 2.96 8.94
CA GLU A 74 -14.56 1.52 9.06
C GLU A 74 -13.29 1.01 8.33
N ALA A 75 -13.00 1.54 7.14
CA ALA A 75 -11.79 1.22 6.40
C ALA A 75 -10.54 1.76 7.09
N LYS A 76 -10.59 2.98 7.65
CA LYS A 76 -9.47 3.56 8.41
C LYS A 76 -9.14 2.73 9.66
N ALA A 77 -10.17 2.26 10.38
CA ALA A 77 -9.98 1.38 11.54
C ALA A 77 -9.36 0.03 11.15
N PHE A 78 -9.80 -0.56 10.04
CA PHE A 78 -9.22 -1.79 9.48
C PHE A 78 -7.73 -1.61 9.14
N MET A 79 -7.39 -0.50 8.47
CA MET A 79 -6.01 -0.17 8.10
C MET A 79 -5.10 0.07 9.31
N ARG A 80 -5.60 0.65 10.40
CA ARG A 80 -4.83 0.83 11.64
C ARG A 80 -4.36 -0.52 12.19
N THR A 81 -5.27 -1.49 12.23
CA THR A 81 -4.95 -2.85 12.69
C THR A 81 -3.98 -3.57 11.75
N ASP A 82 -4.09 -3.39 10.43
CA ASP A 82 -3.17 -3.98 9.45
C ASP A 82 -1.76 -3.38 9.52
N ILE A 83 -1.64 -2.06 9.70
CA ILE A 83 -0.36 -1.36 9.88
C ILE A 83 0.34 -1.78 11.18
N GLU A 84 -0.43 -1.99 12.25
CA GLU A 84 0.07 -2.45 13.55
C GLU A 84 0.38 -3.96 13.57
N SER A 85 -0.29 -4.75 12.72
CA SER A 85 -0.16 -6.21 12.64
C SER A 85 0.80 -6.69 11.55
N ASN A 86 1.62 -5.80 10.96
CA ASN A 86 2.53 -6.09 9.85
C ASN A 86 3.06 -7.54 9.92
N ILE A 87 2.72 -8.32 8.88
CA ILE A 87 3.25 -9.65 8.48
C ILE A 87 2.32 -10.87 8.62
N ASN A 88 1.25 -10.89 9.43
CA ASN A 88 0.50 -12.15 9.62
C ASN A 88 -0.68 -12.43 8.65
N ILE A 89 -1.21 -11.45 7.91
CA ILE A 89 -2.34 -11.69 6.98
C ILE A 89 -1.88 -11.92 5.53
N ILE A 90 -0.67 -11.49 5.17
CA ILE A 90 -0.09 -11.66 3.81
C ILE A 90 0.18 -13.14 3.45
N ILE A 91 0.07 -14.07 4.41
CA ILE A 91 0.19 -15.52 4.18
C ILE A 91 -1.14 -16.27 4.48
N GLY A 92 -2.20 -15.58 4.92
CA GLY A 92 -3.21 -16.21 5.79
C GLY A 92 -4.62 -16.46 5.26
N LYS A 93 -5.07 -15.90 4.13
CA LYS A 93 -6.46 -16.15 3.63
C LYS A 93 -6.62 -16.26 2.10
N SER A 94 -5.63 -16.80 1.42
CA SER A 94 -5.86 -17.45 0.12
C SER A 94 -5.75 -18.96 0.31
N GLN A 95 -6.78 -19.59 0.90
CA GLN A 95 -7.27 -20.94 0.63
C GLN A 95 -8.58 -21.16 1.41
N GLU A 96 -9.71 -20.76 0.83
CA GLU A 96 -11.00 -21.40 1.12
C GLU A 96 -11.77 -21.56 -0.19
N LYS A 97 -11.39 -22.60 -0.94
CA LYS A 97 -12.31 -23.46 -1.70
C LYS A 97 -11.56 -24.62 -2.36
N GLN A 98 -11.59 -25.78 -1.70
CA GLN A 98 -11.85 -27.06 -2.36
C GLN A 98 -12.60 -27.94 -1.36
#